data_AF-A0A1H0BJY8-F1
#
_entry.id   AF-A0A1H0BJY8-F1
#
_cell.length_a   1.000
_cell.length_b   1.000
_cell.length_c   1.000
_cell.angle_alpha   90.00
_cell.angle_beta   90.00
_cell.angle_gamma   90.00
#
_symmetry.space_group_name_H-M   'P 1'
#
loop_
_entity.id
_entity.type
_entity.pdbx_description
1 polymer ?
#
loop_
_entity_poly.entity_id
_entity_poly.type
_entity_poly.pdbx_seq_one_letter_code
_entity_poly.pdbx_strand_id
1 'polypeptide(L)'
;MSTTHEEVALAAQHGIPASNLKELIDAHLYMPFPFLSNRHAPEAAAGVDAWLRSCGLTDEVGVAAMIAFTRPAELASYNSPAVELDVLQIVSNQIAYQFVFDDRAEEIGRRSPERLLPMLCESIGILRDGAPPSTPLGAALADLHRQVRERCTPAQAARWAWKSREYVHGLLYEAVAQAHPLPPRMGLSTSIRSLTAGVEPFYPLAEAAQPCELAPEELHHPVVQRLSRLSADAAVWIPDLFSAVKEQRAGGMINLALAHQRALRCSLPMAVMLAIRQINSTIREVEQLYDEIKPKLSPAGVGYVEGMVGWIRGCYYWSRTVPRYVDATLTPALA
;
A
#
# COMPACT_ATOMS: atom_id res chain seq x y z
N MET A 1 0.41 11.90 -30.32
CA MET A 1 0.35 13.35 -30.61
C MET A 1 0.96 14.07 -29.44
N SER A 2 1.90 14.97 -29.74
CA SER A 2 2.82 15.63 -28.81
C SER A 2 2.08 16.64 -27.93
N THR A 3 1.73 16.28 -26.69
CA THR A 3 1.38 17.25 -25.64
C THR A 3 2.68 17.90 -25.18
N THR A 4 2.98 19.05 -25.78
CA THR A 4 4.20 19.84 -25.57
C THR A 4 4.23 20.47 -24.17
N HIS A 5 5.43 20.77 -23.69
CA HIS A 5 5.75 21.42 -22.42
C HIS A 5 4.91 22.67 -22.08
N GLU A 6 4.25 23.29 -23.05
CA GLU A 6 3.44 24.51 -22.89
C GLU A 6 2.13 24.28 -22.14
N GLU A 7 1.44 23.14 -22.32
CA GLU A 7 0.18 22.88 -21.61
C GLU A 7 0.41 22.65 -20.11
N VAL A 8 1.58 22.14 -19.73
CA VAL A 8 1.99 21.97 -18.34
C VAL A 8 2.30 23.32 -17.69
N ALA A 9 2.96 24.22 -18.42
CA ALA A 9 3.27 25.57 -17.93
C ALA A 9 2.00 26.41 -17.70
N LEU A 10 0.98 26.26 -18.56
CA LEU A 10 -0.29 26.98 -18.40
C LEU A 10 -1.13 26.47 -17.21
N ALA A 11 -1.10 25.16 -16.92
CA ALA A 11 -1.79 24.58 -15.77
C ALA A 11 -1.17 25.02 -14.43
N ALA A 12 0.14 25.32 -14.42
CA ALA A 12 0.84 25.84 -13.25
C ALA A 12 0.50 27.31 -12.92
N GLN A 13 -0.05 28.08 -13.88
CA GLN A 13 -0.28 29.53 -13.72
C GLN A 13 -1.61 29.92 -13.05
N HIS A 14 -2.51 28.96 -12.77
CA HIS A 14 -3.84 29.25 -12.20
C HIS A 14 -4.12 28.60 -10.84
N GLY A 15 -3.09 28.01 -10.20
CA GLY A 15 -3.17 27.44 -8.85
C GLY A 15 -2.55 28.37 -7.80
N ILE A 16 -3.02 28.27 -6.55
CA ILE A 16 -2.34 28.86 -5.39
C ILE A 16 -0.86 28.44 -5.44
N PRO A 17 0.12 29.35 -5.31
CA PRO A 17 1.52 28.97 -5.36
C PRO A 17 1.81 28.05 -4.17
N ALA A 18 1.96 26.74 -4.44
CA ALA A 18 2.38 25.78 -3.44
C ALA A 18 3.81 26.12 -3.00
N SER A 19 4.03 26.26 -1.69
CA SER A 19 5.34 26.58 -1.14
C SER A 19 6.24 25.35 -1.01
N ASN A 20 5.64 24.18 -0.80
CA ASN A 20 6.32 22.90 -0.61
C ASN A 20 5.61 21.75 -1.34
N LEU A 21 6.27 20.59 -1.46
CA LEU A 21 5.73 19.42 -2.16
C LEU A 21 4.43 18.91 -1.56
N LYS A 22 4.25 18.97 -0.23
CA LYS A 22 2.99 18.56 0.40
C LYS A 22 1.83 19.44 -0.08
N GLU A 23 2.01 20.77 -0.11
CA GLU A 23 0.99 21.69 -0.62
C GLU A 23 0.69 21.48 -2.10
N LEU A 24 1.71 21.15 -2.91
CA LEU A 24 1.53 20.78 -4.31
C LEU A 24 0.66 19.52 -4.44
N ILE A 25 0.93 18.50 -3.62
CA ILE A 25 0.14 17.27 -3.61
C ILE A 25 -1.29 17.58 -3.17
N ASP A 26 -1.49 18.27 -2.05
CA ASP A 26 -2.82 18.61 -1.51
C ASP A 26 -3.66 19.46 -2.49
N ALA A 27 -3.02 20.33 -3.28
CA ALA A 27 -3.72 21.19 -4.23
C ALA A 27 -4.16 20.47 -5.52
N HIS A 28 -3.45 19.41 -5.93
CA HIS A 28 -3.61 18.82 -7.27
C HIS A 28 -4.01 17.34 -7.28
N LEU A 29 -3.80 16.61 -6.18
CA LEU A 29 -4.24 15.23 -6.06
C LEU A 29 -5.76 15.18 -5.87
N TYR A 30 -6.43 14.58 -6.84
CA TYR A 30 -7.87 14.41 -6.84
C TYR A 30 -8.27 13.27 -5.90
N MET A 31 -9.08 13.58 -4.89
CA MET A 31 -9.60 12.60 -3.94
C MET A 31 -11.11 12.77 -3.76
N PRO A 32 -11.94 11.97 -4.46
CA PRO A 32 -13.40 12.06 -4.38
C PRO A 32 -13.97 11.34 -3.14
N PHE A 33 -13.18 10.47 -2.50
CA PHE A 33 -13.63 9.68 -1.38
C PHE A 33 -13.49 10.46 -0.06
N PRO A 34 -14.58 10.68 0.69
CA PRO A 34 -14.57 11.51 1.89
C PRO A 34 -13.78 10.85 3.02
N PHE A 35 -13.16 11.65 3.90
CA PHE A 35 -12.50 11.13 5.09
C PHE A 35 -13.46 10.34 5.97
N LEU A 36 -13.05 9.13 6.35
CA LEU A 36 -13.75 8.27 7.29
C LEU A 36 -12.70 7.62 8.20
N SER A 37 -13.11 7.31 9.44
CA SER A 37 -12.30 6.59 10.40
C SER A 37 -13.16 5.58 11.14
N ASN A 38 -12.55 4.46 11.53
CA ASN A 38 -13.23 3.41 12.27
C ASN A 38 -13.38 3.82 13.75
N ARG A 39 -14.56 3.56 14.31
CA ARG A 39 -14.88 3.82 15.74
C ARG A 39 -14.00 3.03 16.71
N HIS A 40 -13.46 1.90 16.29
CA HIS A 40 -12.62 0.99 17.09
C HIS A 40 -11.11 1.29 16.99
N ALA A 41 -10.74 2.46 16.45
CA ALA A 41 -9.33 2.80 16.24
C ALA A 41 -8.47 2.77 17.52
N PRO A 42 -8.93 3.29 18.68
CA PRO A 42 -8.15 3.21 19.92
C PRO A 42 -7.89 1.76 20.38
N GLU A 43 -8.91 0.91 20.30
CA GLU A 43 -8.82 -0.51 20.67
C GLU A 43 -7.88 -1.27 19.73
N ALA A 44 -7.98 -1.03 18.42
CA ALA A 44 -7.10 -1.64 17.44
C ALA A 44 -5.63 -1.24 17.64
N ALA A 45 -5.37 0.04 17.98
CA ALA A 45 -4.02 0.53 18.27
C ALA A 45 -3.43 -0.16 19.51
N ALA A 46 -4.19 -0.25 20.61
CA ALA A 46 -3.76 -0.97 21.81
C ALA A 46 -3.52 -2.47 21.53
N GLY A 47 -4.35 -3.06 20.67
CA GLY A 47 -4.21 -4.45 20.24
C GLY A 47 -2.96 -4.70 19.39
N VAL A 48 -2.60 -3.79 18.48
CA VAL A 48 -1.35 -3.89 17.71
C VAL A 48 -0.14 -3.85 18.63
N ASP A 49 -0.13 -2.93 19.59
CA ASP A 49 0.97 -2.82 20.56
C ASP A 49 1.11 -4.09 21.41
N ALA A 50 -0.01 -4.68 21.85
CA ALA A 50 0.00 -5.93 22.59
C ALA A 50 0.48 -7.10 21.72
N TRP A 51 0.04 -7.16 20.47
CA TRP A 51 0.38 -8.22 19.52
C TRP A 51 1.86 -8.17 19.10
N LEU A 52 2.42 -6.99 18.82
CA LEU A 52 3.85 -6.85 18.50
C LEU A 52 4.73 -7.28 19.67
N ARG A 53 4.33 -6.99 20.91
CA ARG A 53 5.03 -7.45 22.12
C ARG A 53 4.94 -8.97 22.28
N SER A 54 3.76 -9.57 22.09
CA SER A 54 3.60 -11.02 22.24
C SER A 54 4.38 -11.81 21.18
N CYS A 55 4.56 -11.24 19.98
CA CYS A 55 5.39 -11.83 18.92
C CYS A 55 6.89 -11.55 19.08
N GLY A 56 7.31 -10.77 20.09
CA GLY A 56 8.71 -10.40 20.30
C GLY A 56 9.27 -9.37 19.31
N LEU A 57 8.43 -8.78 18.45
CA LEU A 57 8.88 -7.81 17.44
C LEU A 57 9.20 -6.45 18.05
N THR A 58 8.64 -6.11 19.21
CA THR A 58 8.96 -4.84 19.90
C THR A 58 10.39 -4.80 20.44
N ASP A 59 11.02 -5.96 20.68
CA ASP A 59 12.40 -6.06 21.18
C ASP A 59 13.45 -5.83 20.08
N GLU A 60 13.03 -5.87 18.81
CA GLU A 60 13.87 -5.58 17.65
C GLU A 60 14.16 -4.07 17.56
N VAL A 61 15.43 -3.74 17.35
CA VAL A 61 15.91 -2.35 17.33
C VAL A 61 15.18 -1.55 16.25
N GLY A 62 14.61 -0.41 16.65
CA GLY A 62 13.96 0.52 15.73
C GLY A 62 12.48 0.22 15.44
N VAL A 63 11.97 -0.98 15.74
CA VAL A 63 10.56 -1.34 15.46
C VAL A 63 9.59 -0.43 16.21
N ALA A 64 9.78 -0.23 17.51
CA ALA A 64 8.91 0.65 18.30
C ALA A 64 8.87 2.09 17.77
N ALA A 65 10.02 2.62 17.36
CA ALA A 65 10.09 3.95 16.75
C ALA A 65 9.36 3.96 15.40
N MET A 66 9.66 3.00 14.51
CA MET A 66 9.01 2.87 13.22
C MET A 66 7.48 2.82 13.35
N ILE A 67 6.94 2.04 14.28
CA ILE A 67 5.50 1.93 14.55
C ILE A 67 4.91 3.28 14.99
N ALA A 68 5.62 4.05 15.82
CA ALA A 68 5.18 5.39 16.21
C ALA A 68 5.17 6.38 15.02
N PHE A 69 6.12 6.24 14.08
CA PHE A 69 6.19 7.06 12.86
C PHE A 69 5.15 6.67 11.80
N THR A 70 4.79 5.39 11.73
CA THR A 70 3.92 4.84 10.67
C THR A 70 2.47 4.65 11.12
N ARG A 71 2.19 4.51 12.42
CA ARG A 71 0.84 4.41 13.00
C ARG A 71 -0.06 3.42 12.22
N PRO A 72 0.28 2.13 12.17
CA PRO A 72 -0.40 1.13 11.34
C PRO A 72 -1.91 1.01 11.62
N ALA A 73 -2.32 1.10 12.89
CA ALA A 73 -3.74 1.06 13.26
C ALA A 73 -4.52 2.31 12.79
N GLU A 74 -3.85 3.46 12.65
CA GLU A 74 -4.45 4.67 12.07
C GLU A 74 -4.73 4.46 10.57
N LEU A 75 -3.77 3.87 9.82
CA LEU A 75 -3.99 3.48 8.43
C LEU A 75 -5.16 2.49 8.28
N ALA A 76 -5.20 1.45 9.12
CA ALA A 76 -6.29 0.47 9.17
C ALA A 76 -7.65 1.15 9.39
N SER A 77 -7.71 2.09 10.33
CA SER A 77 -8.92 2.85 10.64
C SER A 77 -9.44 3.65 9.43
N TYR A 78 -8.54 4.26 8.65
CA TYR A 78 -8.92 5.07 7.49
C TYR A 78 -9.32 4.23 6.27
N ASN A 79 -8.69 3.06 6.10
CA ASN A 79 -9.02 2.16 5.00
C ASN A 79 -10.27 1.30 5.27
N SER A 80 -10.54 0.96 6.52
CA SER A 80 -11.63 0.05 6.91
C SER A 80 -12.60 0.71 7.91
N PRO A 81 -13.27 1.84 7.57
CA PRO A 81 -14.01 2.63 8.55
C PRO A 81 -15.29 1.95 9.09
N ALA A 82 -15.83 0.96 8.37
CA ALA A 82 -17.09 0.32 8.68
C ALA A 82 -16.95 -1.13 9.19
N VAL A 83 -15.73 -1.68 9.25
CA VAL A 83 -15.53 -3.07 9.69
C VAL A 83 -15.58 -3.17 11.22
N GLU A 84 -16.02 -4.31 11.73
CA GLU A 84 -16.02 -4.58 13.17
C GLU A 84 -14.58 -4.80 13.70
N LEU A 85 -14.42 -4.68 15.02
CA LEU A 85 -13.12 -4.73 15.69
C LEU A 85 -12.31 -6.00 15.39
N ASP A 86 -12.96 -7.14 15.24
CA ASP A 86 -12.30 -8.42 14.98
C ASP A 86 -11.52 -8.42 13.66
N VAL A 87 -12.12 -7.92 12.58
CA VAL A 87 -11.45 -7.76 11.28
C VAL A 87 -10.46 -6.59 11.33
N LEU A 88 -10.85 -5.46 11.94
CA LEU A 88 -9.97 -4.29 12.06
C LEU A 88 -8.66 -4.64 12.75
N GLN A 89 -8.70 -5.48 13.79
CA GLN A 89 -7.51 -5.91 14.51
C GLN A 89 -6.56 -6.71 13.61
N ILE A 90 -7.08 -7.64 12.81
CA ILE A 90 -6.26 -8.42 11.86
C ILE A 90 -5.64 -7.50 10.81
N VAL A 91 -6.42 -6.57 10.24
CA VAL A 91 -5.92 -5.57 9.28
C VAL A 91 -4.81 -4.73 9.92
N SER A 92 -5.00 -4.26 11.16
CA SER A 92 -4.03 -3.43 11.87
C SER A 92 -2.74 -4.19 12.17
N ASN A 93 -2.84 -5.43 12.63
CA ASN A 93 -1.70 -6.32 12.89
C ASN A 93 -0.92 -6.59 11.60
N GLN A 94 -1.63 -6.87 10.50
CA GLN A 94 -1.00 -7.16 9.22
C GLN A 94 -0.29 -5.92 8.63
N ILE A 95 -0.86 -4.72 8.75
CA ILE A 95 -0.18 -3.48 8.34
C ILE A 95 1.09 -3.26 9.17
N ALA A 96 1.01 -3.45 10.50
CA ALA A 96 2.18 -3.34 11.37
C ALA A 96 3.27 -4.34 10.99
N TYR A 97 2.88 -5.60 10.74
CA TYR A 97 3.78 -6.65 10.27
C TYR A 97 4.43 -6.28 8.94
N GLN A 98 3.66 -5.82 7.95
CA GLN A 98 4.20 -5.45 6.63
C GLN A 98 5.22 -4.32 6.74
N PHE A 99 5.02 -3.31 7.60
CA PHE A 99 6.05 -2.30 7.82
C PHE A 99 7.35 -2.88 8.39
N VAL A 100 7.27 -3.77 9.38
CA VAL A 100 8.46 -4.44 9.94
C VAL A 100 9.13 -5.32 8.87
N PHE A 101 8.33 -6.05 8.10
CA PHE A 101 8.77 -6.98 7.08
C PHE A 101 9.48 -6.25 5.92
N ASP A 102 8.89 -5.16 5.42
CA ASP A 102 9.46 -4.32 4.36
C ASP A 102 10.77 -3.67 4.80
N ASP A 103 10.81 -3.03 5.97
CA ASP A 103 12.03 -2.37 6.46
C ASP A 103 13.18 -3.39 6.64
N ARG A 104 12.88 -4.61 7.14
CA ARG A 104 13.86 -5.70 7.25
C ARG A 104 14.28 -6.25 5.88
N ALA A 105 13.35 -6.39 4.94
CA ALA A 105 13.67 -6.82 3.58
C ALA A 105 14.55 -5.78 2.86
N GLU A 106 14.27 -4.50 3.05
CA GLU A 106 15.11 -3.43 2.52
C GLU A 106 16.52 -3.48 3.13
N GLU A 107 16.64 -3.63 4.45
CA GLU A 107 17.93 -3.72 5.15
C GLU A 107 18.80 -4.88 4.63
N ILE A 108 18.21 -6.07 4.48
CA ILE A 108 18.91 -7.28 4.04
C ILE A 108 19.22 -7.24 2.55
N GLY A 109 18.24 -6.84 1.73
CA GLY A 109 18.23 -7.06 0.29
C GLY A 109 18.79 -5.93 -0.56
N ARG A 110 18.84 -4.69 -0.05
CA ARG A 110 19.15 -3.48 -0.85
C ARG A 110 20.43 -3.59 -1.70
N ARG A 111 21.45 -4.32 -1.23
CA ARG A 111 22.73 -4.53 -1.95
C ARG A 111 22.99 -5.99 -2.33
N SER A 112 22.25 -6.92 -1.75
CA SER A 112 22.51 -8.36 -1.83
C SER A 112 21.16 -9.09 -1.83
N PRO A 113 20.43 -9.06 -2.95
CA PRO A 113 19.08 -9.62 -3.04
C PRO A 113 19.02 -11.10 -2.63
N GLU A 114 20.08 -11.86 -2.89
CA GLU A 114 20.23 -13.27 -2.52
C GLU A 114 20.15 -13.50 -1.00
N ARG A 115 20.52 -12.50 -0.18
CA ARG A 115 20.42 -12.59 1.29
C ARG A 115 18.98 -12.58 1.78
N LEU A 116 18.02 -12.16 0.96
CA LEU A 116 16.60 -12.23 1.30
C LEU A 116 16.04 -13.66 1.24
N LEU A 117 16.66 -14.54 0.45
CA LEU A 117 16.10 -15.86 0.16
C LEU A 117 15.69 -16.64 1.42
N PRO A 118 16.47 -16.70 2.52
CA PRO A 118 16.04 -17.39 3.74
C PRO A 118 14.74 -16.82 4.33
N MET A 119 14.61 -15.50 4.42
CA MET A 119 13.43 -14.80 4.95
C MET A 119 12.18 -15.00 4.07
N LEU A 120 12.37 -14.95 2.74
CA LEU A 120 11.28 -15.21 1.79
C LEU A 120 10.88 -16.68 1.82
N CYS A 121 11.83 -17.62 1.81
CA CYS A 121 11.56 -19.05 1.88
C CYS A 121 10.84 -19.45 3.17
N GLU A 122 11.21 -18.88 4.32
CA GLU A 122 10.49 -19.09 5.58
C GLU A 122 9.02 -18.64 5.44
N SER A 123 8.80 -17.42 4.93
CA SER A 123 7.44 -16.90 4.69
C SER A 123 6.61 -17.81 3.77
N ILE A 124 7.21 -18.29 2.67
CA ILE A 124 6.55 -19.22 1.75
C ILE A 124 6.23 -20.57 2.44
N GLY A 125 7.17 -21.12 3.22
CA GLY A 125 6.98 -22.37 3.96
C GLY A 125 5.84 -22.28 4.98
N ILE A 126 5.74 -21.17 5.71
CA ILE A 126 4.66 -20.91 6.67
C ILE A 126 3.31 -20.81 5.94
N LEU A 127 3.24 -20.01 4.86
CA LEU A 127 1.98 -19.71 4.16
C LEU A 127 1.48 -20.85 3.26
N ARG A 128 2.37 -21.69 2.74
CA ARG A 128 2.01 -22.80 1.84
C ARG A 128 1.89 -24.13 2.59
N ASP A 129 2.85 -24.43 3.47
CA ASP A 129 3.03 -25.77 4.03
C ASP A 129 2.70 -25.82 5.54
N GLY A 130 2.44 -24.68 6.17
CA GLY A 130 2.28 -24.61 7.63
C GLY A 130 3.57 -24.97 8.38
N ALA A 131 4.73 -24.71 7.76
CA ALA A 131 6.02 -24.98 8.37
C ALA A 131 6.17 -24.21 9.70
N PRO A 132 6.81 -24.80 10.72
CA PRO A 132 7.03 -24.10 11.98
C PRO A 132 7.95 -22.89 11.77
N PRO A 133 7.67 -21.74 12.42
CA PRO A 133 8.53 -20.57 12.32
C PRO A 133 9.86 -20.81 13.04
N SER A 134 10.91 -20.19 12.53
CA SER A 134 12.28 -20.22 13.08
C SER A 134 12.77 -18.84 13.54
N THR A 135 12.06 -17.76 13.17
CA THR A 135 12.37 -16.37 13.53
C THR A 135 11.16 -15.68 14.20
N PRO A 136 11.36 -14.58 14.96
CA PRO A 136 10.26 -13.77 15.49
C PRO A 136 9.32 -13.24 14.40
N LEU A 137 9.88 -12.86 13.25
CA LEU A 137 9.11 -12.40 12.10
C LEU A 137 8.28 -13.54 11.48
N GLY A 138 8.86 -14.73 11.34
CA GLY A 138 8.12 -15.93 10.97
C GLY A 138 7.01 -16.27 11.98
N ALA A 139 7.27 -16.14 13.28
CA ALA A 139 6.27 -16.39 14.32
C ALA A 139 5.09 -15.42 14.23
N ALA A 140 5.36 -14.13 13.97
CA ALA A 140 4.32 -13.13 13.72
C ALA A 140 3.49 -13.46 12.46
N LEU A 141 4.12 -13.91 11.37
CA LEU A 141 3.41 -14.33 10.15
C LEU A 141 2.54 -15.57 10.38
N ALA A 142 3.06 -16.55 11.12
CA ALA A 142 2.31 -17.77 11.47
C ALA A 142 1.09 -17.43 12.33
N ASP A 143 1.22 -16.50 13.27
CA ASP A 143 0.12 -16.03 14.09
C ASP A 143 -0.92 -15.22 13.28
N LEU A 144 -0.49 -14.35 12.36
CA LEU A 144 -1.41 -13.69 11.42
C LEU A 144 -2.18 -14.70 10.57
N HIS A 145 -1.50 -15.70 10.02
CA HIS A 145 -2.15 -16.75 9.23
C HIS A 145 -3.16 -17.54 10.07
N ARG A 146 -2.86 -17.79 11.36
CA ARG A 146 -3.80 -18.38 12.32
C ARG A 146 -5.03 -17.48 12.52
N GLN A 147 -4.85 -16.19 12.81
CA GLN A 147 -5.95 -15.24 12.98
C GLN A 147 -6.87 -15.20 11.74
N VAL A 148 -6.29 -15.17 10.54
CA VAL A 148 -7.05 -15.20 9.28
C VAL A 148 -7.83 -16.49 9.12
N ARG A 149 -7.22 -17.65 9.41
CA ARG A 149 -7.89 -18.96 9.33
C ARG A 149 -9.02 -19.13 10.33
N GLU A 150 -8.90 -18.52 11.51
CA GLU A 150 -9.95 -18.53 12.53
C GLU A 150 -11.13 -17.63 12.14
N ARG A 151 -10.85 -16.50 11.48
CA ARG A 151 -11.86 -15.50 11.16
C ARG A 151 -12.52 -15.67 9.79
N CYS A 152 -11.82 -16.23 8.81
CA CYS A 152 -12.27 -16.29 7.41
C CYS A 152 -12.71 -17.69 7.01
N THR A 153 -13.46 -17.81 5.91
CA THR A 153 -13.73 -19.11 5.30
C THR A 153 -12.42 -19.74 4.77
N PRO A 154 -12.35 -21.07 4.58
CA PRO A 154 -11.16 -21.71 4.02
C PRO A 154 -10.75 -21.13 2.65
N ALA A 155 -11.72 -20.75 1.82
CA ALA A 155 -11.45 -20.16 0.51
C ALA A 155 -10.88 -18.74 0.61
N GLN A 156 -11.42 -17.90 1.51
CA GLN A 156 -10.88 -16.58 1.82
C GLN A 156 -9.47 -16.65 2.40
N ALA A 157 -9.23 -17.53 3.37
CA ALA A 157 -7.91 -17.74 3.96
C ALA A 157 -6.89 -18.24 2.92
N ALA A 158 -7.28 -19.12 2.01
CA ALA A 158 -6.43 -19.56 0.91
C ALA A 158 -6.08 -18.42 -0.06
N ARG A 159 -7.04 -17.55 -0.40
CA ARG A 159 -6.80 -16.34 -1.21
C ARG A 159 -5.86 -15.37 -0.51
N TRP A 160 -6.04 -15.16 0.80
CA TRP A 160 -5.16 -14.35 1.62
C TRP A 160 -3.72 -14.89 1.58
N ALA A 161 -3.53 -16.18 1.85
CA ALA A 161 -2.21 -16.80 1.84
C ALA A 161 -1.57 -16.73 0.45
N TRP A 162 -2.34 -16.94 -0.63
CA TRP A 162 -1.85 -16.78 -1.99
C TRP A 162 -1.35 -15.36 -2.27
N LYS A 163 -2.16 -14.34 -1.98
CA LYS A 163 -1.80 -12.93 -2.20
C LYS A 163 -0.62 -12.50 -1.34
N SER A 164 -0.54 -12.97 -0.09
CA SER A 164 0.61 -12.71 0.79
C SER A 164 1.90 -13.27 0.20
N ARG A 165 1.87 -14.46 -0.42
CA ARG A 165 3.04 -15.03 -1.11
C ARG A 165 3.45 -14.22 -2.35
N GLU A 166 2.50 -13.70 -3.11
CA GLU A 166 2.80 -12.84 -4.26
C GLU A 166 3.50 -11.55 -3.84
N TYR A 167 3.05 -10.94 -2.74
CA TYR A 167 3.73 -9.79 -2.14
C TYR A 167 5.16 -10.14 -1.66
N VAL A 168 5.34 -11.27 -0.97
CA VAL A 168 6.67 -11.77 -0.56
C VAL A 168 7.59 -11.98 -1.77
N HIS A 169 7.09 -12.54 -2.87
CA HIS A 169 7.87 -12.66 -4.11
C HIS A 169 8.20 -11.29 -4.71
N GLY A 170 7.27 -10.34 -4.66
CA GLY A 170 7.45 -8.95 -5.10
C GLY A 170 8.71 -8.29 -4.53
N LEU A 171 9.00 -8.50 -3.24
CA LEU A 171 10.17 -7.91 -2.59
C LEU A 171 11.50 -8.39 -3.16
N LEU A 172 11.56 -9.60 -3.72
CA LEU A 172 12.77 -10.06 -4.43
C LEU A 172 12.98 -9.27 -5.73
N TYR A 173 11.90 -8.98 -6.47
CA TYR A 173 11.99 -8.17 -7.69
C TYR A 173 12.46 -6.75 -7.37
N GLU A 174 11.93 -6.15 -6.30
CA GLU A 174 12.37 -4.83 -5.82
C GLU A 174 13.83 -4.85 -5.38
N ALA A 175 14.26 -5.82 -4.58
CA ALA A 175 15.65 -5.93 -4.17
C ALA A 175 16.61 -6.09 -5.36
N VAL A 176 16.27 -6.93 -6.33
CA VAL A 176 17.05 -7.08 -7.57
C VAL A 176 17.13 -5.76 -8.35
N ALA A 177 16.01 -5.06 -8.50
CA ALA A 177 15.98 -3.76 -9.18
C ALA A 177 16.79 -2.69 -8.42
N GLN A 178 16.79 -2.73 -7.09
CA GLN A 178 17.52 -1.81 -6.23
C GLN A 178 19.04 -2.06 -6.26
N ALA A 179 19.47 -3.33 -6.35
CA ALA A 179 20.87 -3.70 -6.46
C ALA A 179 21.44 -3.55 -7.89
N HIS A 180 20.58 -3.46 -8.90
CA HIS A 180 21.00 -3.32 -10.29
C HIS A 180 21.56 -1.91 -10.57
N PRO A 181 22.69 -1.78 -11.29
CA PRO A 181 23.37 -0.49 -11.49
C PRO A 181 22.57 0.49 -12.36
N LEU A 182 21.67 -0.02 -13.20
CA LEU A 182 20.80 0.79 -14.05
C LEU A 182 19.37 0.78 -13.50
N PRO A 183 18.72 1.96 -13.36
CA PRO A 183 17.35 2.02 -12.90
C PRO A 183 16.40 1.31 -13.87
N PRO A 184 15.34 0.66 -13.37
CA PRO A 184 14.35 0.02 -14.23
C PRO A 184 13.63 1.06 -15.10
N ARG A 185 13.23 0.63 -16.31
CA ARG A 185 12.31 1.41 -17.14
C ARG A 185 10.99 1.63 -16.38
N MET A 186 10.31 2.74 -16.66
CA MET A 186 9.06 3.13 -15.98
C MET A 186 8.05 1.98 -15.88
N GLY A 187 7.74 1.30 -16.98
CA GLY A 187 6.78 0.19 -16.96
C GLY A 187 7.17 -0.96 -16.03
N LEU A 188 8.46 -1.32 -15.97
CA LEU A 188 8.95 -2.34 -15.03
C LEU A 188 8.89 -1.81 -13.58
N SER A 189 9.28 -0.56 -13.36
CA SER A 189 9.19 0.08 -12.03
C SER A 189 7.77 0.07 -11.50
N THR A 190 6.77 0.39 -12.33
CA THR A 190 5.36 0.36 -11.92
C THR A 190 4.88 -1.06 -11.68
N SER A 191 5.25 -2.04 -12.51
CA SER A 191 4.86 -3.44 -12.29
C SER A 191 5.45 -4.03 -11.01
N ILE A 192 6.71 -3.71 -10.68
CA ILE A 192 7.32 -4.10 -9.40
C ILE A 192 6.56 -3.42 -8.26
N ARG A 193 6.30 -2.12 -8.36
CA ARG A 193 5.57 -1.38 -7.31
C ARG A 193 4.17 -1.94 -7.06
N SER A 194 3.44 -2.35 -8.11
CA SER A 194 2.13 -3.00 -7.98
C SER A 194 2.21 -4.33 -7.22
N LEU A 195 3.27 -5.14 -7.44
CA LEU A 195 3.48 -6.39 -6.71
C LEU A 195 3.85 -6.14 -5.24
N THR A 196 4.69 -5.13 -4.99
CA THR A 196 5.11 -4.73 -3.64
C THR A 196 4.12 -3.79 -2.96
N ALA A 197 2.93 -3.54 -3.54
CA ALA A 197 1.93 -2.67 -2.95
C ALA A 197 1.47 -3.19 -1.58
N GLY A 198 1.48 -4.52 -1.40
CA GLY A 198 1.08 -5.16 -0.15
C GLY A 198 -0.42 -5.07 0.15
N VAL A 199 -1.23 -4.47 -0.73
CA VAL A 199 -2.66 -4.19 -0.51
C VAL A 199 -3.58 -5.37 -0.85
N GLU A 200 -3.29 -6.13 -1.91
CA GLU A 200 -4.17 -7.23 -2.33
C GLU A 200 -4.41 -8.34 -1.27
N PRO A 201 -3.44 -8.67 -0.39
CA PRO A 201 -3.68 -9.56 0.74
C PRO A 201 -4.81 -9.13 1.68
N PHE A 202 -5.23 -7.87 1.68
CA PHE A 202 -6.30 -7.39 2.55
C PHE A 202 -7.71 -7.56 1.97
N TYR A 203 -7.85 -7.79 0.65
CA TYR A 203 -9.17 -7.92 0.04
C TYR A 203 -9.99 -9.10 0.58
N PRO A 204 -9.41 -10.31 0.83
CA PRO A 204 -10.14 -11.38 1.50
C PRO A 204 -10.65 -11.00 2.90
N LEU A 205 -10.02 -10.04 3.59
CA LEU A 205 -10.50 -9.53 4.88
C LEU A 205 -11.68 -8.56 4.70
N ALA A 206 -11.65 -7.74 3.65
CA ALA A 206 -12.80 -6.91 3.27
C ALA A 206 -14.02 -7.76 2.88
N GLU A 207 -13.78 -8.91 2.25
CA GLU A 207 -14.80 -9.92 1.96
C GLU A 207 -15.32 -10.58 3.24
N ALA A 208 -14.43 -11.00 4.15
CA ALA A 208 -14.79 -11.62 5.42
C ALA A 208 -15.53 -10.68 6.39
N ALA A 209 -15.47 -9.36 6.15
CA ALA A 209 -16.28 -8.37 6.87
C ALA A 209 -17.74 -8.33 6.38
N GLN A 210 -18.08 -8.98 5.27
CA GLN A 210 -19.43 -9.00 4.72
C GLN A 210 -20.29 -10.11 5.34
N PRO A 211 -21.63 -9.98 5.32
CA PRO A 211 -22.54 -10.99 5.88
C PRO A 211 -22.50 -12.35 5.16
N CYS A 212 -22.06 -12.38 3.91
CA CYS A 212 -21.94 -13.60 3.11
C CYS A 212 -20.67 -13.56 2.25
N GLU A 213 -20.15 -14.75 1.92
CA GLU A 213 -19.06 -14.90 0.95
C GLU A 213 -19.52 -14.44 -0.44
N LEU A 214 -18.61 -13.85 -1.21
CA LEU A 214 -18.91 -13.39 -2.57
C LEU A 214 -19.14 -14.59 -3.48
N ALA A 215 -20.07 -14.45 -4.43
CA ALA A 215 -20.23 -15.45 -5.47
C ALA A 215 -18.97 -15.47 -6.36
N PRO A 216 -18.50 -16.65 -6.82
CA PRO A 216 -17.34 -16.74 -7.72
C PRO A 216 -17.46 -15.86 -8.96
N GLU A 217 -18.67 -15.69 -9.49
CA GLU A 217 -18.95 -14.86 -10.66
C GLU A 217 -18.67 -13.37 -10.39
N GLU A 218 -18.97 -12.88 -9.19
CA GLU A 218 -18.67 -11.50 -8.78
C GLU A 218 -17.18 -11.32 -8.55
N LEU A 219 -16.56 -12.25 -7.81
CA LEU A 219 -15.14 -12.19 -7.46
C LEU A 219 -14.24 -12.22 -8.72
N HIS A 220 -14.61 -13.01 -9.73
CA HIS A 220 -13.87 -13.13 -10.99
C HIS A 220 -14.41 -12.22 -12.10
N HIS A 221 -15.40 -11.37 -11.81
CA HIS A 221 -15.92 -10.44 -12.80
C HIS A 221 -14.78 -9.54 -13.31
N PRO A 222 -14.61 -9.37 -14.64
CA PRO A 222 -13.48 -8.62 -15.20
C PRO A 222 -13.35 -7.19 -14.65
N VAL A 223 -14.48 -6.51 -14.40
CA VAL A 223 -14.50 -5.17 -13.81
C VAL A 223 -14.01 -5.19 -12.35
N VAL A 224 -14.38 -6.19 -11.55
CA VAL A 224 -13.91 -6.33 -10.16
C VAL A 224 -12.41 -6.62 -10.13
N GLN A 225 -11.91 -7.46 -11.03
CA GLN A 225 -10.47 -7.71 -11.19
C GLN A 225 -9.71 -6.44 -11.62
N ARG A 226 -10.31 -5.61 -12.48
CA ARG A 226 -9.72 -4.31 -12.87
C ARG A 226 -9.70 -3.33 -11.69
N LEU A 227 -10.79 -3.23 -10.93
CA LEU A 227 -10.88 -2.41 -9.72
C LEU A 227 -9.85 -2.83 -8.66
N SER A 228 -9.66 -4.14 -8.46
CA SER A 228 -8.61 -4.70 -7.59
C SER A 228 -7.23 -4.16 -7.97
N ARG A 229 -6.86 -4.20 -9.25
CA ARG A 229 -5.56 -3.70 -9.72
C ARG A 229 -5.42 -2.18 -9.58
N LEU A 230 -6.44 -1.43 -10.03
CA LEU A 230 -6.43 0.03 -9.97
C LEU A 230 -6.37 0.55 -8.54
N SER A 231 -7.07 -0.09 -7.61
CA SER A 231 -7.05 0.30 -6.20
C SER A 231 -5.70 0.00 -5.54
N ALA A 232 -5.08 -1.16 -5.81
CA ALA A 232 -3.73 -1.45 -5.36
C ALA A 232 -2.71 -0.43 -5.89
N ASP A 233 -2.77 -0.13 -7.19
CA ASP A 233 -1.91 0.87 -7.84
C ASP A 233 -2.07 2.26 -7.21
N ALA A 234 -3.30 2.77 -7.09
CA ALA A 234 -3.55 4.06 -6.48
C ALA A 234 -3.12 4.10 -5.00
N ALA A 235 -3.43 3.06 -4.23
CA ALA A 235 -3.12 2.99 -2.81
C ALA A 235 -1.60 3.03 -2.54
N VAL A 236 -0.78 2.45 -3.42
CA VAL A 236 0.69 2.47 -3.27
C VAL A 236 1.33 3.72 -3.88
N TRP A 237 0.79 4.23 -4.99
CA TRP A 237 1.33 5.42 -5.66
C TRP A 237 1.06 6.72 -4.88
N ILE A 238 0.00 6.78 -4.07
CA ILE A 238 -0.28 7.96 -3.25
C ILE A 238 0.86 8.19 -2.22
N PRO A 239 1.23 7.22 -1.36
CA PRO A 239 2.40 7.35 -0.49
C PRO A 239 3.73 7.58 -1.23
N ASP A 240 3.88 7.12 -2.48
CA ASP A 240 5.07 7.39 -3.30
C ASP A 240 5.30 8.90 -3.50
N LEU A 241 4.22 9.70 -3.60
CA LEU A 241 4.33 11.16 -3.73
C LEU A 241 4.98 11.79 -2.48
N PHE A 242 4.55 11.35 -1.30
CA PHE A 242 4.99 11.89 -0.02
C PHE A 242 6.38 11.37 0.40
N SER A 243 6.74 10.17 -0.05
CA SER A 243 8.04 9.54 0.22
C SER A 243 9.14 9.92 -0.77
N ALA A 244 8.81 10.54 -1.91
CA ALA A 244 9.73 10.76 -3.03
C ALA A 244 11.05 11.44 -2.62
N VAL A 245 11.01 12.42 -1.71
CA VAL A 245 12.21 13.11 -1.21
C VAL A 245 13.10 12.18 -0.41
N LYS A 246 12.51 11.46 0.56
CA LYS A 246 13.20 10.50 1.41
C LYS A 246 13.86 9.42 0.55
N GLU A 247 13.10 8.89 -0.40
CA GLU A 247 13.55 7.81 -1.28
C GLU A 247 14.60 8.28 -2.28
N GLN A 248 14.49 9.49 -2.83
CA GLN A 248 15.52 10.07 -3.68
C GLN A 248 16.86 10.18 -2.93
N ARG A 249 16.84 10.65 -1.67
CA ARG A 249 18.04 10.74 -0.82
C ARG A 249 18.63 9.36 -0.49
N ALA A 250 17.76 8.35 -0.32
CA ALA A 250 18.17 6.97 -0.07
C ALA A 250 18.62 6.21 -1.32
N GLY A 251 18.46 6.79 -2.52
CA GLY A 251 18.75 6.14 -3.80
C GLY A 251 17.68 5.12 -4.24
N GLY A 252 16.43 5.30 -3.83
CA GLY A 252 15.30 4.42 -4.13
C GLY A 252 15.02 4.30 -5.64
N MET A 253 14.94 3.06 -6.12
CA MET A 253 14.72 2.75 -7.53
C MET A 253 13.25 2.52 -7.89
N ILE A 254 12.42 2.13 -6.92
CA ILE A 254 11.01 1.80 -7.11
C ILE A 254 10.14 2.85 -6.42
N ASN A 255 9.72 3.86 -7.19
CA ASN A 255 8.80 4.93 -6.76
C ASN A 255 8.19 5.58 -8.00
N LEU A 256 6.89 5.85 -8.02
CA LEU A 256 6.22 6.40 -9.19
C LEU A 256 6.79 7.77 -9.62
N ALA A 257 6.94 8.71 -8.69
CA ALA A 257 7.47 10.04 -9.00
C ALA A 257 8.93 9.95 -9.47
N LEU A 258 9.77 9.15 -8.82
CA LEU A 258 11.17 8.99 -9.24
C LEU A 258 11.30 8.28 -10.60
N ALA A 259 10.38 7.37 -10.94
CA ALA A 259 10.33 6.76 -12.25
C ALA A 259 10.02 7.80 -13.35
N HIS A 260 9.05 8.70 -13.12
CA HIS A 260 8.80 9.86 -13.99
C HIS A 260 10.01 10.77 -14.11
N GLN A 261 10.65 11.09 -12.97
CA GLN A 261 11.82 11.94 -12.92
C GLN A 261 12.96 11.41 -13.80
N ARG A 262 13.27 10.11 -13.67
CA ARG A 262 14.32 9.44 -14.45
C ARG A 262 13.99 9.34 -15.93
N ALA A 263 12.74 8.98 -16.26
CA ALA A 263 12.31 8.81 -17.64
C ALA A 263 12.33 10.11 -18.45
N LEU A 264 11.95 11.23 -17.81
CA LEU A 264 11.79 12.53 -18.48
C LEU A 264 12.89 13.55 -18.13
N ARG A 265 13.84 13.18 -17.24
CA ARG A 265 14.93 14.04 -16.78
C ARG A 265 14.46 15.42 -16.30
N CYS A 266 13.36 15.43 -15.54
CA CYS A 266 12.73 16.65 -15.03
C CYS A 266 13.03 16.90 -13.54
N SER A 267 12.63 18.06 -13.02
CA SER A 267 12.73 18.35 -11.59
C SER A 267 11.79 17.46 -10.77
N LEU A 268 12.09 17.27 -9.48
CA LEU A 268 11.26 16.46 -8.59
C LEU A 268 9.80 16.97 -8.50
N PRO A 269 9.53 18.30 -8.36
CA PRO A 269 8.16 18.81 -8.38
C PRO A 269 7.40 18.48 -9.68
N MET A 270 8.07 18.58 -10.84
CA MET A 270 7.48 18.23 -12.12
C MET A 270 7.17 16.73 -12.21
N ALA A 271 8.06 15.88 -11.69
CA ALA A 271 7.86 14.44 -11.63
C ALA A 271 6.70 14.04 -10.69
N VAL A 272 6.56 14.72 -9.55
CA VAL A 272 5.41 14.59 -8.65
C VAL A 272 4.11 15.00 -9.36
N MET A 273 4.10 16.09 -10.12
CA MET A 273 2.92 16.52 -10.90
C MET A 273 2.52 15.49 -11.96
N LEU A 274 3.49 14.85 -12.62
CA LEU A 274 3.26 13.76 -13.57
C LEU A 274 2.64 12.53 -12.88
N ALA A 275 3.18 12.15 -11.72
CA ALA A 275 2.64 11.06 -10.92
C ALA A 275 1.21 11.38 -10.43
N ILE A 276 0.93 12.61 -9.98
CA ILE A 276 -0.41 13.07 -9.61
C ILE A 276 -1.39 12.92 -10.78
N ARG A 277 -1.02 13.32 -12.00
CA ARG A 277 -1.89 13.15 -13.18
C ARG A 277 -2.23 11.69 -13.44
N GLN A 278 -1.26 10.80 -13.28
CA GLN A 278 -1.47 9.36 -13.42
C GLN A 278 -2.42 8.82 -12.35
N ILE A 279 -2.17 9.15 -11.08
CA ILE A 279 -3.03 8.75 -9.96
C ILE A 279 -4.47 9.29 -10.13
N ASN A 280 -4.61 10.55 -10.54
CA ASN A 280 -5.93 11.16 -10.79
C ASN A 280 -6.69 10.43 -11.91
N SER A 281 -6.00 9.98 -12.96
CA SER A 281 -6.62 9.17 -14.02
C SER A 281 -7.06 7.80 -13.50
N THR A 282 -6.23 7.15 -12.67
CA THR A 282 -6.54 5.87 -12.04
C THR A 282 -7.76 5.98 -11.11
N ILE A 283 -7.84 7.02 -10.29
CA ILE A 283 -8.97 7.26 -9.39
C ILE A 283 -10.27 7.49 -10.17
N ARG A 284 -10.23 8.29 -11.25
CA ARG A 284 -11.40 8.49 -12.12
C ARG A 284 -11.86 7.20 -12.80
N GLU A 285 -10.93 6.34 -13.22
CA GLU A 285 -11.27 5.03 -13.78
C GLU A 285 -11.91 4.13 -12.70
N VAL A 286 -11.43 4.18 -11.46
CA VAL A 286 -12.06 3.46 -10.33
C VAL A 286 -13.51 3.92 -10.12
N GLU A 287 -13.76 5.23 -10.07
CA GLU A 287 -15.12 5.77 -9.92
C GLU A 287 -16.03 5.31 -11.06
N GLN A 288 -15.59 5.48 -12.30
CA GLN A 288 -16.38 5.10 -13.47
C GLN A 288 -16.73 3.61 -13.48
N LEU A 289 -15.74 2.75 -13.26
CA LEU A 289 -15.95 1.30 -13.25
C LEU A 289 -16.78 0.85 -12.06
N TYR A 290 -16.61 1.50 -10.91
CA TYR A 290 -17.41 1.18 -9.73
C TYR A 290 -18.87 1.55 -9.94
N ASP A 291 -19.16 2.75 -10.45
CA ASP A 291 -20.53 3.17 -10.77
C ASP A 291 -21.19 2.25 -11.81
N GLU A 292 -20.44 1.76 -12.79
CA GLU A 292 -20.93 0.82 -13.80
C GLU A 292 -21.30 -0.55 -13.21
N ILE A 293 -20.44 -1.10 -12.34
CA ILE A 293 -20.61 -2.47 -11.83
C ILE A 293 -21.54 -2.54 -10.62
N LYS A 294 -21.63 -1.46 -9.81
CA LYS A 294 -22.36 -1.43 -8.54
C LYS A 294 -23.81 -1.94 -8.63
N PRO A 295 -24.63 -1.59 -9.65
CA PRO A 295 -26.00 -2.11 -9.76
C PRO A 295 -26.10 -3.62 -10.01
N LYS A 296 -25.00 -4.25 -10.43
CA LYS A 296 -24.93 -5.69 -10.74
C LYS A 296 -24.36 -6.51 -9.58
N LEU A 297 -23.86 -5.85 -8.53
CA LEU A 297 -23.27 -6.50 -7.37
C LEU A 297 -24.31 -6.77 -6.29
N SER A 298 -24.13 -7.88 -5.58
CA SER A 298 -24.75 -8.17 -4.29
C SER A 298 -24.31 -7.16 -3.23
N PRO A 299 -25.03 -7.02 -2.10
CA PRO A 299 -24.58 -6.16 -1.01
C PRO A 299 -23.17 -6.49 -0.51
N ALA A 300 -22.79 -7.77 -0.47
CA ALA A 300 -21.44 -8.20 -0.11
C ALA A 300 -20.43 -7.81 -1.20
N GLY A 301 -20.78 -7.96 -2.49
CA GLY A 301 -19.95 -7.49 -3.61
C GLY A 301 -19.69 -5.99 -3.56
N VAL A 302 -20.70 -5.19 -3.22
CA VAL A 302 -20.55 -3.74 -2.99
C VAL A 302 -19.58 -3.48 -1.84
N GLY A 303 -19.77 -4.12 -0.68
CA GLY A 303 -18.88 -3.97 0.48
C GLY A 303 -17.43 -4.38 0.20
N TYR A 304 -17.21 -5.39 -0.64
CA TYR A 304 -15.88 -5.82 -1.08
C TYR A 304 -15.18 -4.73 -1.92
N VAL A 305 -15.88 -4.12 -2.88
CA VAL A 305 -15.34 -3.01 -3.68
C VAL A 305 -15.15 -1.74 -2.84
N GLU A 306 -16.04 -1.46 -1.88
CA GLU A 306 -15.83 -0.38 -0.91
C GLU A 306 -14.57 -0.59 -0.06
N GLY A 307 -14.21 -1.83 0.25
CA GLY A 307 -12.93 -2.16 0.88
C GLY A 307 -11.72 -1.78 0.01
N MET A 308 -11.81 -1.97 -1.32
CA MET A 308 -10.77 -1.54 -2.27
C MET A 308 -10.65 -0.01 -2.34
N VAL A 309 -11.78 0.69 -2.44
CA VAL A 309 -11.85 2.17 -2.39
C VAL A 309 -11.31 2.69 -1.05
N GLY A 310 -11.58 1.95 0.03
CA GLY A 310 -11.06 2.20 1.35
C GLY A 310 -9.54 2.34 1.38
N TRP A 311 -8.81 1.47 0.68
CA TRP A 311 -7.35 1.57 0.60
C TRP A 311 -6.84 2.84 -0.08
N ILE A 312 -7.50 3.28 -1.17
CA ILE A 312 -7.15 4.53 -1.87
C ILE A 312 -7.28 5.71 -0.90
N ARG A 313 -8.45 5.82 -0.27
CA ARG A 313 -8.74 6.87 0.71
C ARG A 313 -7.80 6.79 1.91
N GLY A 314 -7.62 5.59 2.46
CA GLY A 314 -6.84 5.34 3.66
C GLY A 314 -5.40 5.82 3.49
N CYS A 315 -4.75 5.40 2.41
CA CYS A 315 -3.39 5.82 2.08
C CYS A 315 -3.29 7.34 1.86
N TYR A 316 -4.31 7.98 1.27
CA TYR A 316 -4.34 9.44 1.10
C TYR A 316 -4.37 10.19 2.42
N TYR A 317 -5.33 9.90 3.28
CA TYR A 317 -5.46 10.62 4.55
C TYR A 317 -4.33 10.29 5.52
N TRP A 318 -3.91 9.02 5.58
CA TRP A 318 -2.79 8.57 6.39
C TRP A 318 -1.49 9.28 6.00
N SER A 319 -1.15 9.35 4.70
CA SER A 319 0.10 9.98 4.25
C SER A 319 0.20 11.46 4.60
N ARG A 320 -0.95 12.12 4.83
CA ARG A 320 -1.03 13.54 5.19
C ARG A 320 -0.91 13.79 6.69
N THR A 321 -1.10 12.76 7.54
CA THR A 321 -1.16 12.90 9.01
C THR A 321 0.03 12.27 9.73
N VAL A 322 0.72 11.30 9.11
CA VAL A 322 1.81 10.60 9.79
C VAL A 322 3.15 11.34 9.76
N PRO A 323 3.97 11.23 10.83
CA PRO A 323 5.30 11.83 10.87
C PRO A 323 6.28 11.24 9.83
N ARG A 324 6.01 10.04 9.31
CA ARG A 324 6.85 9.34 8.30
C ARG A 324 7.24 10.21 7.11
N TYR A 325 6.43 11.20 6.73
CA TYR A 325 6.58 11.99 5.51
C TYR A 325 6.94 13.46 5.73
N VAL A 326 7.56 13.79 6.86
CA VAL A 326 7.97 15.17 7.19
C VAL A 326 8.90 15.80 6.12
N ASP A 327 9.69 15.01 5.39
CA ASP A 327 10.56 15.54 4.32
C ASP A 327 9.78 16.25 3.20
N ALA A 328 8.53 15.84 2.93
CA ALA A 328 7.69 16.47 1.92
C ALA A 328 7.24 17.88 2.30
N THR A 329 7.12 18.18 3.59
CA THR A 329 6.78 19.54 4.08
C THR A 329 7.98 20.48 4.06
N LEU A 330 9.19 19.93 4.16
CA LEU A 330 10.44 20.69 4.18
C LEU A 330 11.00 20.99 2.79
N THR A 331 10.46 20.37 1.73
CA THR A 331 11.00 20.48 0.36
C THR A 331 10.22 21.51 -0.45
N PRO A 332 10.86 22.56 -0.99
CA PRO A 332 10.19 23.57 -1.82
C PRO A 332 9.57 22.99 -3.08
N ALA A 333 8.39 23.49 -3.48
CA ALA A 333 7.74 23.11 -4.74
C ALA A 333 8.24 23.90 -5.97
N LEU A 334 9.00 24.98 -5.74
CA LEU A 334 9.60 25.80 -6.79
C LEU A 334 11.09 25.45 -6.94
N ALA A 335 11.44 24.79 -8.04
CA ALA A 335 12.81 24.64 -8.52
C ALA A 335 12.83 24.60 -10.06
#